data_AF-A0A4R2C3S6-F1
#
_entry.id   AF-A0A4R2C3S6-F1
#
_cell.length_a   1.000
_cell.length_b   1.000
_cell.length_c   1.000
_cell.angle_alpha   90.00
_cell.angle_beta   90.00
_cell.angle_gamma   90.00
#
_symmetry.space_group_name_H-M   'P 1'
#
loop_
_entity.id
_entity.type
_entity.pdbx_description
1 polymer ?
#
loop_
_entity_poly.entity_id
_entity_poly.type
_entity_poly.pdbx_seq_one_letter_code
_entity_poly.pdbx_strand_id
1 'polypeptide(L)'
;MSPVVVLLLFAGLSEAAGRVLPLVARRPGISRTLVVGLLLAGALIESAVIALWPLTASTLAGLLPTAAPDASDLVWTPSLIAPLLLAGILAFPRLGPLLHLLLLVGVGAGLAGPLAAATGLGWGVAAGCVAVAGVGLAVSVELVRRLVATILTIRVPEPIA
;
A
#
# COMPACT_ATOMS: atom_id res chain seq x y z
N MET A 1 14.20 4.38 15.89
CA MET A 1 13.40 4.15 14.67
C MET A 1 12.34 3.12 15.00
N SER A 2 11.05 3.43 14.87
CA SER A 2 9.99 2.45 15.16
C SER A 2 10.11 1.25 14.22
N PRO A 3 9.98 0.00 14.69
CA PRO A 3 10.06 -1.20 13.84
C PRO A 3 9.08 -1.13 12.66
N VAL A 4 7.94 -0.45 12.83
CA VAL A 4 6.94 -0.23 11.77
C VAL A 4 7.51 0.53 10.58
N VAL A 5 8.29 1.57 10.83
CA VAL A 5 8.88 2.40 9.77
C VAL A 5 9.86 1.57 8.94
N VAL A 6 10.65 0.72 9.59
CA VAL A 6 11.60 -0.17 8.92
C VAL A 6 10.86 -1.17 8.03
N LEU A 7 9.77 -1.75 8.53
CA LEU A 7 8.95 -2.72 7.81
C LEU A 7 8.23 -2.11 6.61
N LEU A 8 7.66 -0.91 6.77
CA LEU A 8 7.06 -0.15 5.69
C LEU A 8 8.09 0.17 4.60
N LEU A 9 9.32 0.54 4.97
CA LEU A 9 10.39 0.80 4.02
C LEU A 9 10.81 -0.45 3.25
N PHE A 10 10.95 -1.61 3.92
CA PHE A 10 11.24 -2.88 3.24
C PHE A 10 10.11 -3.29 2.31
N ALA A 11 8.86 -3.11 2.74
CA ALA A 11 7.68 -3.37 1.94
C ALA A 11 7.69 -2.54 0.64
N GLY A 12 7.82 -1.21 0.79
CA GLY A 12 7.84 -0.32 -0.34
C GLY A 12 9.02 -0.57 -1.28
N LEU A 13 10.21 -0.83 -0.72
CA LEU A 13 11.41 -1.13 -1.50
C LEU A 13 11.26 -2.41 -2.32
N SER A 14 10.61 -3.44 -1.77
CA SER A 14 10.37 -4.70 -2.48
C SER A 14 9.45 -4.51 -3.69
N GLU A 15 8.38 -3.72 -3.54
CA GLU A 15 7.46 -3.43 -4.65
C GLU A 15 8.14 -2.58 -5.72
N ALA A 16 8.85 -1.54 -5.29
CA ALA A 16 9.62 -0.69 -6.17
C ALA A 16 10.66 -1.49 -6.95
N ALA A 17 11.38 -2.39 -6.26
CA ALA A 17 12.39 -3.23 -6.87
C ALA A 17 11.82 -4.07 -7.99
N GLY A 18 10.75 -4.82 -7.77
CA GLY A 18 10.31 -5.72 -8.80
C GLY A 18 9.44 -5.08 -9.91
N ARG A 19 9.09 -3.79 -9.80
CA ARG A 19 8.61 -2.98 -10.94
C ARG A 19 9.74 -2.32 -11.73
N VAL A 20 10.77 -1.81 -11.05
CA VAL A 20 11.88 -1.07 -11.67
C VAL A 20 12.92 -2.01 -12.28
N LEU A 21 13.30 -3.09 -11.59
CA LEU A 21 14.37 -4.00 -12.03
C LEU A 21 14.10 -4.66 -13.39
N PRO A 22 12.88 -5.14 -13.72
CA PRO A 22 12.61 -5.69 -15.06
C PRO A 22 12.76 -4.66 -16.18
N LEU A 23 12.45 -3.38 -15.91
CA LEU A 23 12.62 -2.30 -16.88
C LEU A 23 14.10 -1.96 -17.09
N VAL A 24 14.87 -1.91 -16.00
CA VAL A 24 16.31 -1.68 -16.02
C VAL A 24 17.04 -2.82 -16.75
N ALA A 25 16.65 -4.07 -16.50
CA ALA A 25 17.22 -5.24 -17.17
C ALA A 25 17.01 -5.22 -18.70
N ARG A 26 15.95 -4.56 -19.18
CA ARG A 26 15.63 -4.40 -20.61
C ARG A 26 16.32 -3.21 -21.28
N ARG A 27 17.01 -2.35 -20.53
CA ARG A 27 17.65 -1.12 -21.04
C ARG A 27 19.12 -1.03 -20.62
N PRO A 28 20.04 -1.65 -21.39
CA PRO A 28 21.47 -1.53 -21.12
C PRO A 28 21.90 -0.06 -21.25
N GLY A 29 22.53 0.50 -20.20
CA GLY A 29 23.04 1.87 -20.20
C GLY A 29 22.38 2.85 -19.21
N ILE A 30 21.34 2.43 -18.47
CA ILE A 30 20.77 3.27 -17.40
C ILE A 30 21.81 3.50 -16.28
N SER A 31 21.95 4.75 -15.83
CA SER A 31 22.90 5.09 -14.77
C SER A 31 22.49 4.48 -13.42
N ARG A 32 23.47 3.96 -12.67
CA ARG A 32 23.24 3.32 -11.36
C ARG A 32 22.56 4.29 -10.38
N THR A 33 22.93 5.57 -10.43
CA THR A 33 22.33 6.63 -9.60
C THR A 33 20.84 6.82 -9.90
N LEU A 34 20.45 6.78 -11.19
CA LEU A 34 19.05 6.87 -11.58
C LEU A 34 18.25 5.65 -11.10
N VAL A 35 18.81 4.44 -11.21
CA VAL A 35 18.16 3.22 -10.68
C VAL A 35 17.92 3.35 -9.17
N VAL A 36 18.94 3.75 -8.40
CA VAL A 36 18.80 3.93 -6.96
C VAL A 36 17.76 5.01 -6.62
N GLY A 37 17.77 6.14 -7.34
CA GLY A 37 16.78 7.20 -7.16
C GLY A 37 15.35 6.71 -7.41
N LEU A 38 15.12 5.94 -8.47
CA LEU A 38 13.81 5.35 -8.79
C LEU A 38 13.36 4.34 -7.73
N LEU A 39 14.27 3.50 -7.23
CA LEU A 39 13.99 2.54 -6.17
C LEU A 39 13.62 3.23 -4.87
N LEU A 40 14.34 4.29 -4.48
CA LEU A 40 14.04 5.06 -3.27
C LEU A 40 12.71 5.81 -3.39
N ALA A 41 12.46 6.45 -4.52
CA ALA A 41 11.19 7.14 -4.76
C ALA A 41 10.01 6.15 -4.73
N GLY A 42 10.13 5.03 -5.43
CA GLY A 42 9.13 3.96 -5.40
C GLY A 42 8.95 3.41 -3.99
N ALA A 43 10.03 3.19 -3.24
CA ALA A 43 9.96 2.69 -1.88
C ALA A 43 9.14 3.63 -1.00
N LEU A 44 9.44 4.93 -1.00
CA LEU A 44 8.73 5.91 -0.19
C LEU A 44 7.24 5.99 -0.54
N ILE A 45 6.90 5.97 -1.84
CA ILE A 45 5.51 6.02 -2.30
C ILE A 45 4.75 4.78 -1.83
N GLU A 46 5.31 3.59 -2.05
CA GLU A 46 4.64 2.34 -1.70
C GLU A 46 4.54 2.17 -0.17
N SER A 47 5.57 2.55 0.59
CA SER A 47 5.51 2.62 2.06
C SER A 47 4.37 3.53 2.53
N ALA A 48 4.19 4.69 1.90
CA ALA A 48 3.13 5.63 2.26
C ALA A 48 1.74 5.06 1.95
N VAL A 49 1.55 4.43 0.78
CA VAL A 49 0.28 3.79 0.40
C VAL A 49 -0.08 2.67 1.38
N ILE A 50 0.90 1.83 1.74
CA ILE A 50 0.71 0.73 2.69
C ILE A 50 0.35 1.26 4.08
N ALA A 51 0.99 2.34 4.54
CA ALA A 51 0.67 2.99 5.81
C ALA A 51 -0.72 3.64 5.82
N LEU A 52 -1.19 4.13 4.66
CA LEU A 52 -2.46 4.82 4.54
C LEU A 52 -3.66 3.86 4.67
N TRP A 53 -3.48 2.56 4.46
CA TRP A 53 -4.55 1.57 4.55
C TRP A 53 -5.17 1.42 5.96
N PRO A 54 -4.41 1.13 7.02
CA PRO A 54 -4.98 1.08 8.37
C PRO A 54 -5.52 2.44 8.85
N LEU A 55 -4.93 3.56 8.39
CA LEU A 55 -5.41 4.91 8.70
C LEU A 55 -6.77 5.21 8.02
N THR A 56 -6.92 4.87 6.75
CA THR A 56 -8.20 5.03 6.04
C THR A 56 -9.27 4.09 6.58
N ALA A 57 -8.92 2.88 6.99
CA ALA A 57 -9.86 1.96 7.63
C ALA A 57 -10.35 2.47 8.99
N SER A 58 -9.44 2.99 9.84
CA SER A 58 -9.80 3.54 11.16
C SER A 58 -10.61 4.83 11.07
N THR A 59 -10.26 5.73 10.15
CA THR A 59 -11.08 6.93 9.89
C THR A 59 -12.49 6.57 9.42
N LEU A 60 -12.65 5.62 8.48
CA LEU A 60 -13.98 5.14 8.07
C LEU A 60 -14.78 4.54 9.22
N ALA A 61 -14.12 3.79 10.11
CA ALA A 61 -14.77 3.20 11.28
C ALA A 61 -15.22 4.29 12.27
N GLY A 62 -14.40 5.32 12.51
CA GLY A 62 -14.73 6.43 13.41
C GLY A 62 -15.87 7.33 12.93
N LEU A 63 -16.22 7.28 11.64
CA LEU A 63 -17.38 8.00 11.09
C LEU A 63 -18.72 7.32 11.41
N LEU A 64 -18.70 6.10 11.95
CA LEU A 64 -19.92 5.38 12.31
C LEU A 64 -20.45 5.87 13.67
N PRO A 65 -21.75 6.18 13.79
CA PRO A 65 -22.36 6.66 15.05
C PRO A 65 -22.22 5.70 16.24
N THR A 66 -21.99 4.42 15.96
CA THR A 66 -21.84 3.35 16.96
C THR A 66 -20.39 3.12 17.38
N ALA A 67 -19.42 3.84 16.80
CA ALA A 67 -18.02 3.69 17.15
C ALA A 67 -17.73 4.33 18.51
N ALA A 68 -16.81 3.71 19.26
CA ALA A 68 -16.34 4.25 20.53
C ALA A 68 -15.71 5.65 20.34
N PRO A 69 -15.88 6.58 21.30
CA PRO A 69 -15.46 7.98 21.17
C PRO A 69 -13.94 8.18 21.01
N ASP A 70 -13.12 7.21 21.44
CA ASP A 70 -11.64 7.25 21.30
C ASP A 70 -11.12 6.34 20.18
N ALA A 71 -12.01 5.83 19.30
CA ALA A 71 -11.67 4.90 18.22
C ALA A 71 -10.67 5.45 17.18
N SER A 72 -10.41 6.76 17.20
CA SER A 72 -9.48 7.45 16.31
C SER A 72 -8.00 7.26 16.67
N ASP A 73 -7.68 6.83 17.90
CA ASP A 73 -6.30 6.58 18.32
C ASP A 73 -5.89 5.14 18.01
N LEU A 74 -5.65 4.87 16.72
CA LEU A 74 -5.09 3.60 16.29
C LEU A 74 -3.63 3.49 16.72
N VAL A 75 -3.39 3.00 17.94
CA VAL A 75 -2.05 2.73 18.46
C VAL A 75 -1.42 1.58 17.67
N TRP A 76 -0.23 1.80 17.10
CA TRP A 76 0.52 0.79 16.35
C TRP A 76 0.89 -0.42 17.23
N THR A 77 0.02 -1.44 17.26
CA THR A 77 0.24 -2.68 17.99
C THR A 77 0.94 -3.74 17.13
N PRO A 78 1.65 -4.72 17.72
CA PRO A 78 2.21 -5.87 16.98
C PRO A 78 1.19 -6.60 16.08
N SER A 79 -0.09 -6.59 16.46
CA SER A 79 -1.20 -7.12 15.68
C SER A 79 -1.55 -6.30 14.43
N LEU A 80 -1.21 -5.00 14.37
CA LEU A 80 -1.24 -4.16 13.16
C LEU A 80 0.06 -4.28 12.34
N ILE A 81 1.17 -4.62 13.00
CA ILE A 81 2.49 -4.75 12.38
C ILE A 81 2.60 -6.03 11.53
N ALA A 82 2.06 -7.15 12.00
CA ALA A 82 2.08 -8.42 11.28
C ALA A 82 1.38 -8.39 9.90
N PRO A 83 0.18 -7.79 9.74
CA PRO A 83 -0.46 -7.61 8.43
C PRO A 83 0.31 -6.66 7.50
N LEU A 84 0.96 -5.61 8.01
CA LEU A 84 1.81 -4.72 7.19
C LEU A 84 3.12 -5.38 6.76
N LEU A 85 3.70 -6.21 7.61
CA LEU A 85 4.81 -7.09 7.28
C LEU A 85 4.46 -8.00 6.10
N LEU A 86 3.25 -8.55 6.14
CA LEU A 86 2.72 -9.41 5.08
C LEU A 86 2.33 -8.60 3.83
N ALA A 87 1.90 -7.34 3.95
CA ALA A 87 1.77 -6.37 2.85
C ALA A 87 3.12 -6.05 2.18
N GLY A 88 4.21 -6.06 2.96
CA GLY A 88 5.57 -5.99 2.42
C GLY A 88 6.05 -7.25 1.73
N ILE A 89 5.55 -8.41 2.12
CA ILE A 89 5.78 -9.67 1.41
C ILE A 89 4.94 -9.71 0.13
N LEU A 90 3.71 -9.23 0.17
CA LEU A 90 2.80 -9.02 -0.97
C LEU A 90 3.41 -8.17 -2.07
N ALA A 91 4.17 -7.17 -1.66
CA ALA A 91 4.97 -6.31 -2.51
C ALA A 91 6.10 -7.03 -3.28
N PHE A 92 6.19 -8.36 -3.24
CA PHE A 92 6.98 -9.14 -4.19
C PHE A 92 6.19 -9.34 -5.49
N PRO A 93 6.60 -8.75 -6.62
CA PRO A 93 5.94 -8.94 -7.91
C PRO A 93 6.21 -10.32 -8.55
N ARG A 94 6.70 -11.28 -7.77
CA ARG A 94 6.76 -12.70 -8.12
C ARG A 94 5.62 -13.53 -7.51
N LEU A 95 4.81 -12.96 -6.62
CA LEU A 95 3.59 -13.62 -6.18
C LEU A 95 2.58 -13.52 -7.32
N GLY A 96 2.27 -14.65 -7.95
CA GLY A 96 1.23 -14.69 -8.98
C GLY A 96 -0.10 -14.09 -8.48
N PRO A 97 -1.01 -13.66 -9.38
CA PRO A 97 -2.19 -12.87 -9.02
C PRO A 97 -3.05 -13.49 -7.90
N LEU A 98 -3.15 -14.82 -7.89
CA LEU A 98 -3.89 -15.57 -6.88
C LEU A 98 -3.26 -15.50 -5.49
N LEU A 99 -1.94 -15.62 -5.39
CA LEU A 99 -1.23 -15.50 -4.11
C LEU A 99 -1.32 -14.08 -3.56
N HIS A 100 -1.26 -13.08 -4.46
CA HIS A 100 -1.42 -11.69 -4.09
C HIS A 100 -2.84 -11.41 -3.54
N LEU A 101 -3.87 -11.97 -4.18
CA LEU A 101 -5.24 -11.85 -3.70
C LEU A 101 -5.45 -12.55 -2.35
N LEU A 102 -4.96 -13.78 -2.18
CA LEU A 102 -5.10 -14.53 -0.92
C LEU A 102 -4.43 -13.82 0.25
N LEU A 103 -3.24 -13.29 0.02
CA LEU A 103 -2.52 -12.52 1.03
C LEU A 103 -3.23 -11.20 1.35
N LEU A 104 -3.79 -10.50 0.36
CA LEU A 104 -4.57 -9.28 0.60
C LEU A 104 -5.80 -9.56 1.48
N VAL A 105 -6.51 -10.66 1.19
CA VAL A 105 -7.65 -11.12 1.99
C VAL A 105 -7.20 -11.50 3.41
N GLY A 106 -6.10 -12.23 3.54
CA GLY A 106 -5.53 -12.62 4.84
C GLY A 106 -5.11 -11.41 5.69
N VAL A 107 -4.43 -10.43 5.09
CA VAL A 107 -4.06 -9.15 5.72
C VAL A 107 -5.31 -8.38 6.14
N GLY A 108 -6.27 -8.21 5.24
CA GLY A 108 -7.51 -7.48 5.52
C GLY A 108 -8.33 -8.12 6.64
N ALA A 109 -8.48 -9.45 6.62
CA ALA A 109 -9.15 -10.20 7.68
C ALA A 109 -8.40 -10.09 9.03
N GLY A 110 -7.07 -10.09 9.00
CA GLY A 110 -6.22 -9.89 10.17
C GLY A 110 -6.31 -8.49 10.77
N LEU A 111 -6.58 -7.46 9.96
CA LEU A 111 -6.79 -6.07 10.40
C LEU A 111 -8.19 -5.85 11.01
N ALA A 112 -9.20 -6.60 10.57
CA ALA A 112 -10.58 -6.45 11.03
C ALA A 112 -10.75 -6.72 12.54
N GLY A 113 -9.99 -7.68 13.09
CA GLY A 113 -10.02 -8.01 14.52
C GLY A 113 -9.53 -6.86 15.41
N PRO A 114 -8.29 -6.38 15.23
CA PRO A 114 -7.78 -5.21 15.95
C PRO A 114 -8.66 -3.96 15.76
N LEU A 115 -9.16 -3.72 14.55
CA LEU A 115 -10.04 -2.59 14.28
C LEU A 115 -11.38 -2.69 15.03
N ALA A 116 -12.00 -3.88 15.04
CA ALA A 116 -13.21 -4.15 15.81
C ALA A 116 -12.98 -3.93 17.31
N ALA A 117 -11.85 -4.41 17.85
CA ALA A 117 -11.50 -4.23 19.25
C ALA A 117 -11.28 -2.74 19.61
N ALA A 118 -10.62 -1.98 18.74
CA ALA A 118 -10.33 -0.57 18.96
C ALA A 118 -11.57 0.34 18.85
N THR A 119 -12.48 0.00 17.94
CA THR A 119 -13.67 0.82 17.62
C THR A 119 -14.94 0.41 18.37
N GLY A 120 -14.93 -0.77 19.02
CA GLY A 120 -16.12 -1.37 19.61
C GLY A 120 -17.13 -1.91 18.58
N LEU A 121 -16.77 -1.91 17.29
CA LEU A 121 -17.65 -2.37 16.21
C LEU A 121 -17.64 -3.89 16.09
N GLY A 122 -18.73 -4.45 15.52
CA GLY A 122 -18.75 -5.86 15.14
C GLY A 122 -17.72 -6.18 14.04
N TRP A 123 -17.11 -7.36 14.10
CA TRP A 123 -16.04 -7.77 13.18
C TRP A 123 -16.41 -7.61 11.70
N GLY A 124 -17.64 -7.93 11.32
CA GLY A 124 -18.11 -7.77 9.94
C GLY A 124 -18.13 -6.32 9.45
N VAL A 125 -18.48 -5.37 10.34
CA VAL A 125 -18.47 -3.93 10.03
C VAL A 125 -17.03 -3.44 9.90
N ALA A 126 -16.16 -3.84 10.82
CA ALA A 126 -14.73 -3.52 10.76
C ALA A 126 -14.06 -4.10 9.49
N ALA A 127 -14.37 -5.34 9.12
CA ALA A 127 -13.90 -5.95 7.88
C ALA A 127 -14.40 -5.19 6.64
N GLY A 128 -15.64 -4.69 6.66
CA GLY A 128 -16.19 -3.81 5.63
C GLY A 128 -15.39 -2.52 5.47
N CYS A 129 -15.07 -1.83 6.58
CA CYS A 129 -14.24 -0.62 6.57
C CYS A 129 -12.84 -0.90 5.99
N VAL A 130 -12.20 -2.01 6.39
CA VAL A 130 -10.88 -2.42 5.85
C VAL A 130 -10.95 -2.70 4.36
N ALA A 131 -12.00 -3.38 3.89
CA ALA A 131 -12.18 -3.69 2.47
C ALA A 131 -12.42 -2.44 1.64
N VAL A 132 -13.31 -1.53 2.07
CA VAL A 132 -13.59 -0.26 1.37
C VAL A 132 -12.34 0.61 1.31
N ALA A 133 -11.58 0.71 2.41
CA ALA A 133 -10.32 1.43 2.45
C ALA A 133 -9.29 0.85 1.45
N GLY A 134 -9.14 -0.47 1.42
CA GLY A 134 -8.21 -1.14 0.51
C GLY A 134 -8.57 -0.93 -0.97
N VAL A 135 -9.85 -1.09 -1.32
CA VAL A 135 -10.34 -0.84 -2.68
C VAL A 135 -10.19 0.63 -3.06
N GLY A 136 -10.56 1.55 -2.17
CA GLY A 136 -10.44 3.00 -2.42
C GLY A 136 -9.00 3.43 -2.68
N LEU A 137 -8.04 2.90 -1.93
CA LEU A 137 -6.62 3.15 -2.16
C LEU A 137 -6.13 2.57 -3.48
N ALA A 138 -6.51 1.32 -3.82
CA ALA A 138 -6.14 0.71 -5.09
C ALA A 138 -6.64 1.53 -6.29
N VAL A 139 -7.91 1.96 -6.24
CA VAL A 139 -8.50 2.82 -7.27
C VAL A 139 -7.79 4.17 -7.35
N SER A 140 -7.47 4.79 -6.21
CA SER A 140 -6.78 6.09 -6.17
C SER A 140 -5.38 6.01 -6.75
N VAL A 141 -4.61 4.99 -6.39
CA VAL A 141 -3.26 4.74 -6.94
C VAL A 141 -3.32 4.50 -8.44
N GLU A 142 -4.28 3.73 -8.91
CA GLU A 142 -4.46 3.48 -10.35
C GLU A 142 -4.87 4.76 -11.11
N LEU A 143 -5.75 5.58 -10.53
CA LEU A 143 -6.14 6.87 -11.12
C LEU A 143 -4.92 7.79 -11.25
N VAL A 144 -4.11 7.92 -10.19
CA VAL A 144 -2.88 8.72 -10.22
C VAL A 144 -1.91 8.17 -11.26
N ARG A 145 -1.74 6.84 -11.33
CA ARG A 145 -0.89 6.20 -12.33
C ARG A 145 -1.34 6.52 -13.76
N ARG A 146 -2.63 6.39 -14.04
CA ARG A 146 -3.20 6.73 -15.35
C ARG A 146 -3.02 8.20 -15.66
N LEU A 147 -3.31 9.08 -14.71
CA LEU A 147 -3.18 10.52 -14.87
C LEU A 147 -1.72 10.94 -15.14
N VAL A 148 -0.76 10.39 -14.39
CA VAL A 148 0.67 10.61 -14.62
C VAL A 148 1.09 10.09 -15.98
N ALA A 149 0.68 8.87 -16.35
CA ALA A 149 0.96 8.31 -17.67
C ALA A 149 0.42 9.21 -18.79
N THR A 150 -0.83 9.66 -18.68
CA THR A 150 -1.48 10.57 -19.63
C THR A 150 -0.72 11.89 -19.73
N ILE A 151 -0.34 12.52 -18.60
CA ILE A 151 0.41 13.79 -18.60
C ILE A 151 1.78 13.62 -19.25
N LEU A 152 2.48 12.52 -18.97
CA LEU A 152 3.80 12.26 -19.54
C LEU A 152 3.71 11.96 -21.05
N THR A 153 2.67 11.26 -21.50
CA THR A 153 2.45 11.02 -22.94
C THR A 153 2.12 12.30 -23.71
N ILE A 154 1.39 13.24 -23.09
CA ILE A 154 1.07 14.54 -23.72
C ILE A 154 2.32 15.41 -23.90
N ARG A 155 3.35 15.24 -23.05
CA ARG A 155 4.58 16.04 -23.09
C ARG A 155 5.67 15.53 -24.04
N VAL A 156 5.45 14.41 -24.72
CA VAL A 156 6.39 13.91 -25.74
C VAL A 156 5.74 14.10 -27.11
N PRO A 157 5.88 15.27 -27.76
CA PRO A 157 5.67 15.34 -29.20
C PRO A 157 6.65 14.37 -29.86
N GLU A 158 6.14 13.45 -30.68
CA GLU A 158 7.00 12.70 -31.60
C GLU A 158 7.77 13.71 -32.47
N PRO A 159 9.10 13.58 -32.59
CA PRO A 159 9.81 14.32 -33.62
C PRO A 159 9.28 13.81 -34.96
N ILE A 160 8.54 14.68 -35.64
CA ILE A 160 8.07 14.46 -37.01
C ILE A 160 9.35 14.34 -37.85
N ALA A 161 9.63 13.13 -38.33
CA ALA A 161 10.71 12.84 -39.27
C ALA A 161 10.27 13.16 -40.71
#